data_AF-A0A922VRA3-F1
#
_entry.id   AF-A0A922VRA3-F1
#
_cell.length_a   1.000
_cell.length_b   1.000
_cell.length_c   1.000
_cell.angle_alpha   90.00
_cell.angle_beta   90.00
_cell.angle_gamma   90.00
#
_symmetry.space_group_name_H-M   'P 1'
#
loop_
_entity.id
_entity.type
_entity.pdbx_description
1 polymer ?
#
loop_
_entity_poly.entity_id
_entity_poly.type
_entity_poly.pdbx_seq_one_letter_code
_entity_poly.pdbx_strand_id
1 'polypeptide(L)'
;MLIGEFFGHPACRAKNTADLVALSDLIEISVRPQDWPGLDLESDGKPVISVMAGVPLRALPPRSIRALPDAAAELRQSYTPGFGEAEVLDSDQTMAVEVLGSIGFCEPVQSEDRFLS
;
A
#
# COMPACT_ATOMS: atom_id res chain seq x y z
N MET A 1 2.23 -7.25 21.91
CA MET A 1 1.19 -7.70 20.98
C MET A 1 -0.07 -7.94 21.77
N LEU A 2 -1.11 -7.17 21.50
CA LEU A 2 -2.44 -7.41 22.07
C LEU A 2 -3.25 -8.12 20.99
N ILE A 3 -3.80 -9.29 21.32
CA ILE A 3 -4.59 -10.11 20.39
C ILE A 3 -6.06 -9.80 20.64
N GLY A 4 -6.80 -9.55 19.57
CA GLY A 4 -8.23 -9.25 19.60
C GLY A 4 -8.91 -9.75 18.34
N GLU A 5 -10.09 -9.20 18.07
CA GLU A 5 -10.90 -9.51 16.89
C GLU A 5 -11.13 -8.22 16.08
N PHE A 6 -11.05 -8.32 14.76
CA PHE A 6 -11.39 -7.27 13.82
C PHE A 6 -12.31 -7.85 12.74
N PHE A 7 -13.57 -7.42 12.72
CA PHE A 7 -14.60 -7.92 11.78
C PHE A 7 -14.69 -9.46 11.70
N GLY A 8 -14.64 -10.19 12.83
CA GLY A 8 -14.69 -11.65 12.82
C GLY A 8 -13.35 -12.35 12.59
N HIS A 9 -12.28 -11.60 12.37
CA HIS A 9 -10.94 -12.14 12.12
C HIS A 9 -10.01 -11.92 13.32
N PRO A 10 -9.14 -12.90 13.64
CA PRO A 10 -8.08 -12.69 14.61
C PRO A 10 -7.20 -11.52 14.17
N ALA A 11 -7.02 -10.55 15.06
CA ALA A 11 -6.21 -9.37 14.80
C ALA A 11 -5.22 -9.17 15.94
N CYS A 12 -4.07 -8.58 15.63
CA CYS A 12 -3.12 -8.20 16.65
C CYS A 12 -2.67 -6.74 16.44
N ARG A 13 -2.40 -6.06 17.56
CA ARG A 13 -1.84 -4.71 17.53
C ARG A 13 -0.33 -4.77 17.70
N ALA A 14 0.37 -4.25 16.70
CA ALA A 14 1.82 -4.00 16.74
C ALA A 14 2.16 -2.88 17.74
N LYS A 15 3.34 -2.95 18.33
CA LYS A 15 3.84 -1.97 19.32
C LYS A 15 4.40 -0.70 18.66
N ASN A 16 4.98 -0.85 17.48
CA ASN A 16 5.62 0.19 16.68
C ASN A 16 5.69 -0.25 15.21
N THR A 17 6.23 0.60 14.34
CA THR A 17 6.36 0.33 12.90
C THR A 17 7.17 -0.93 12.60
N ALA A 18 8.32 -1.13 13.27
CA ALA A 18 9.16 -2.30 13.06
C ALA A 18 8.46 -3.62 13.45
N ASP A 19 7.71 -3.63 14.56
CA ASP A 19 6.89 -4.77 14.98
C ASP A 19 5.76 -5.05 13.97
N LEU A 20 5.17 -4.00 13.38
CA LEU A 20 4.18 -4.15 12.32
C LEU A 20 4.79 -4.79 11.08
N VAL A 21 5.94 -4.28 10.62
CA VAL A 21 6.69 -4.84 9.49
C VAL A 21 7.01 -6.31 9.73
N ALA A 22 7.52 -6.67 10.92
CA ALA A 22 7.87 -8.05 11.23
C ALA A 22 6.67 -9.02 11.13
N LEU A 23 5.46 -8.55 11.43
CA LEU A 23 4.22 -9.33 11.40
C LEU A 23 3.52 -9.34 10.03
N SER A 24 3.95 -8.50 9.10
CA SER A 24 3.32 -8.33 7.79
C SER A 24 4.09 -9.06 6.68
N ASP A 25 3.36 -9.67 5.74
CA ASP A 25 3.94 -10.16 4.48
C ASP A 25 3.91 -9.09 3.37
N LEU A 26 2.95 -8.16 3.48
CA LEU A 26 2.77 -6.99 2.64
C LEU A 26 2.37 -5.80 3.52
N ILE A 27 2.89 -4.62 3.21
CA ILE A 27 2.67 -3.41 4.01
C ILE A 27 1.87 -2.40 3.18
N GLU A 28 0.73 -1.95 3.69
CA GLU A 28 -0.01 -0.83 3.11
C GLU A 28 0.25 0.45 3.92
N ILE A 29 0.63 1.54 3.25
CA ILE A 29 0.83 2.85 3.84
C ILE A 29 -0.32 3.78 3.42
N SER A 30 -1.14 4.13 4.42
CA SER A 30 -2.33 4.98 4.27
C SER A 30 -2.35 6.13 5.30
N VAL A 31 -1.18 6.68 5.63
CA VAL A 31 -1.06 7.87 6.49
C VAL A 31 -1.20 9.17 5.70
N ARG A 32 -1.25 10.32 6.39
CA ARG A 32 -1.16 11.61 5.70
C ARG A 32 0.26 11.79 5.13
N PRO A 33 0.42 12.36 3.92
CA PRO A 33 1.73 12.54 3.30
C PRO A 33 2.78 13.24 4.17
N GLN A 34 2.37 14.21 5.01
CA GLN A 34 3.28 14.91 5.92
C GLN A 34 3.77 14.05 7.09
N ASP A 35 3.05 12.98 7.44
CA ASP A 35 3.39 12.09 8.55
C ASP A 35 4.33 10.96 8.07
N TRP A 36 4.43 10.73 6.75
CA TRP A 36 5.26 9.68 6.15
C TRP A 36 6.71 9.67 6.66
N PRO A 37 7.46 10.79 6.66
CA PRO A 37 8.84 10.79 7.15
C PRO A 37 8.97 10.39 8.63
N GLY A 38 7.93 10.63 9.44
CA GLY A 38 7.92 10.30 10.86
C GLY A 38 7.64 8.83 11.17
N LEU A 39 7.22 8.02 10.18
CA LEU A 39 6.99 6.59 10.39
C LEU A 39 8.29 5.78 10.53
N ASP A 40 9.40 6.30 9.99
CA ASP A 40 10.72 5.65 9.99
C ASP A 40 10.62 4.18 9.53
N LEU A 41 9.90 3.97 8.42
CA LEU A 41 9.56 2.63 7.92
C LEU A 41 10.75 2.00 7.20
N GLU A 42 11.32 0.97 7.82
CA GLU A 42 12.20 0.02 7.15
C GLU A 42 11.37 -1.18 6.70
N SER A 43 11.23 -1.39 5.38
CA SER A 43 10.35 -2.46 4.85
C SER A 43 10.99 -3.85 4.85
N ASP A 44 12.28 -3.97 5.19
CA ASP A 44 13.05 -5.22 5.18
C ASP A 44 12.91 -6.03 3.87
N GLY A 45 12.81 -5.32 2.74
CA GLY A 45 12.66 -5.93 1.41
C GLY A 45 11.29 -6.52 1.12
N LYS A 46 10.29 -6.29 1.98
CA LYS A 46 8.90 -6.69 1.78
C LYS A 46 8.17 -5.73 0.82
N PRO A 47 7.17 -6.22 0.07
CA PRO A 47 6.39 -5.37 -0.82
C PRO A 47 5.58 -4.34 -0.04
N VAL A 48 5.54 -3.13 -0.59
CA VAL A 48 4.82 -1.99 -0.02
C VAL A 48 3.80 -1.48 -1.02
N ILE A 49 2.57 -1.19 -0.56
CA ILE A 49 1.57 -0.45 -1.31
C ILE A 49 1.39 0.91 -0.63
N SER A 50 1.58 2.01 -1.36
CA SER A 50 1.31 3.35 -0.84
C SER A 50 0.10 3.95 -1.53
N VAL A 51 -0.91 4.34 -0.75
CA VAL A 51 -2.09 5.09 -1.24
C VAL A 51 -1.99 6.60 -1.03
N MET A 52 -0.81 7.07 -0.62
CA MET A 52 -0.59 8.48 -0.29
C MET A 52 -0.54 9.36 -1.55
N ALA A 53 -1.49 10.30 -1.64
CA ALA A 53 -1.45 11.35 -2.66
C ALA A 53 -0.25 12.29 -2.45
N GLY A 54 0.47 12.62 -3.52
CA GLY A 54 1.58 13.58 -3.49
C GLY A 54 2.92 13.05 -2.96
N VAL A 55 3.00 11.80 -2.48
CA VAL A 55 4.28 11.15 -2.19
C VAL A 55 4.72 10.37 -3.42
N PRO A 56 5.79 10.78 -4.13
CA PRO A 56 6.24 10.08 -5.33
C PRO A 56 6.92 8.76 -4.97
N LEU A 57 6.91 7.80 -5.89
CA LEU A 57 7.46 6.46 -5.69
C LEU A 57 8.95 6.48 -5.26
N ARG A 58 9.75 7.41 -5.80
CA ARG A 58 11.15 7.62 -5.40
C ARG A 58 11.37 7.99 -3.92
N ALA A 59 10.31 8.38 -3.21
CA ALA A 59 10.35 8.71 -1.78
C ALA A 59 9.87 7.56 -0.89
N LEU A 60 9.54 6.42 -1.50
CA LEU A 60 9.11 5.18 -0.84
C LEU A 60 10.25 4.15 -0.89
N PRO A 61 10.14 3.04 -0.12
CA PRO A 61 11.11 1.95 -0.21
C PRO A 61 11.21 1.35 -1.62
N PRO A 62 12.36 0.78 -2.01
CA PRO A 62 12.62 0.10 -3.29
C PRO A 62 11.46 -0.70 -3.91
N ARG A 63 10.91 -1.65 -3.15
CA ARG A 63 9.88 -2.60 -3.58
C ARG A 63 8.46 -2.07 -3.33
N SER A 64 8.20 -0.83 -3.76
CA SER A 64 6.91 -0.16 -3.55
C SER A 64 6.08 -0.09 -4.83
N ILE A 65 4.76 -0.18 -4.66
CA ILE A 65 3.75 0.17 -5.64
C ILE A 65 3.01 1.38 -5.09
N ARG A 66 3.02 2.48 -5.82
CA ARG A 66 2.15 3.62 -5.53
C ARG A 66 0.82 3.39 -6.23
N ALA A 67 -0.28 3.57 -5.51
CA ALA A 67 -1.63 3.45 -6.04
C ALA A 67 -2.46 4.65 -5.59
N LEU A 68 -3.36 5.18 -6.41
CA LEU A 68 -4.21 6.30 -5.99
C LEU A 68 -5.69 5.95 -6.15
N PRO A 69 -6.30 5.30 -5.15
CA PRO A 69 -7.74 5.02 -5.19
C PRO A 69 -8.52 6.33 -5.15
N ASP A 70 -9.68 6.34 -5.82
CA ASP A 70 -10.59 7.47 -5.82
C ASP A 70 -11.64 7.37 -4.69
N ALA A 71 -12.53 8.36 -4.61
CA ALA A 71 -13.57 8.41 -3.59
C ALA A 71 -14.63 7.28 -3.72
N ALA A 72 -14.71 6.59 -4.86
CA ALA A 72 -15.63 5.48 -5.06
C ALA A 72 -15.16 4.17 -4.38
N ALA A 73 -13.99 4.17 -3.75
CA ALA A 73 -13.50 3.06 -2.92
C ALA A 73 -14.49 2.65 -1.82
N GLU A 74 -15.16 3.61 -1.18
CA GLU A 74 -16.18 3.34 -0.15
C GLU A 74 -17.38 2.55 -0.69
N LEU A 75 -17.63 2.64 -2.00
CA LEU A 75 -18.70 1.95 -2.71
C LEU A 75 -18.22 0.68 -3.43
N ARG A 76 -16.95 0.29 -3.25
CA ARG A 76 -16.28 -0.80 -3.98
C ARG A 76 -16.27 -0.60 -5.51
N GLN A 77 -16.20 0.65 -5.95
CA GLN A 77 -16.24 1.04 -7.36
C GLN A 77 -15.04 1.91 -7.74
N SER A 78 -13.98 1.90 -6.92
CA SER A 78 -12.78 2.69 -7.19
C SER A 78 -12.16 2.32 -8.53
N TYR A 79 -11.76 3.31 -9.31
CA TYR A 79 -10.71 3.12 -10.30
C TYR A 79 -9.37 3.49 -9.65
N THR A 80 -8.45 2.54 -9.58
CA THR A 80 -7.18 2.69 -8.86
C THR A 80 -6.01 2.45 -9.81
N PRO A 81 -5.42 3.50 -10.43
CA PRO A 81 -4.18 3.34 -11.16
C PRO A 81 -3.04 3.04 -10.18
N GLY A 82 -2.17 2.09 -10.55
CA GLY A 82 -1.05 1.64 -9.73
C GLY A 82 0.24 1.57 -10.54
N PHE A 83 1.36 2.02 -9.96
CA PHE A 83 2.67 2.02 -10.60
C PHE A 83 3.76 1.57 -9.63
N GLY A 84 4.61 0.65 -10.09
CA GLY A 84 5.82 0.17 -9.41
C GLY A 84 7.03 0.28 -10.34
N GLU A 85 8.22 0.37 -9.75
CA GLU A 85 9.51 0.43 -10.47
C GLU A 85 10.14 -0.97 -10.61
N ALA A 86 11.34 -1.04 -11.16
CA ALA A 86 12.03 -2.29 -11.52
C ALA A 86 12.23 -3.29 -10.38
N GLU A 87 12.18 -2.84 -9.12
CA GLU A 87 12.38 -3.69 -7.93
C GLU A 87 11.09 -4.41 -7.50
N VAL A 88 9.94 -4.04 -8.08
CA VAL A 88 8.65 -4.71 -7.88
C VAL A 88 8.62 -6.02 -8.68
N LEU A 89 8.32 -7.12 -8.00
CA LEU A 89 8.16 -8.42 -8.64
C LEU A 89 6.74 -8.59 -9.19
N ASP A 90 6.56 -9.45 -10.19
CA ASP A 90 5.23 -9.79 -10.74
C ASP A 90 4.26 -10.28 -9.65
N SER A 91 4.78 -10.97 -8.62
CA SER A 91 3.99 -11.41 -7.47
C SER A 91 3.48 -10.25 -6.63
N ASP A 92 4.26 -9.17 -6.51
CA ASP A 92 3.87 -7.99 -5.73
C ASP A 92 2.78 -7.21 -6.45
N GLN A 93 2.92 -7.09 -7.77
CA GLN A 93 1.90 -6.48 -8.62
C GLN A 93 0.59 -7.26 -8.54
N THR A 94 0.66 -8.59 -8.56
CA THR A 94 -0.50 -9.47 -8.42
C THR A 94 -1.17 -9.28 -7.05
N MET A 95 -0.39 -9.31 -5.96
CA MET A 95 -0.90 -9.06 -4.60
C MET A 95 -1.54 -7.67 -4.48
N ALA A 96 -0.94 -6.63 -5.06
CA ALA A 96 -1.50 -5.29 -5.04
C ALA A 96 -2.84 -5.19 -5.79
N VAL A 97 -2.95 -5.82 -6.96
CA VAL A 97 -4.20 -5.90 -7.71
C VAL A 97 -5.28 -6.65 -6.93
N GLU A 98 -4.94 -7.74 -6.23
CA GLU A 98 -5.89 -8.47 -5.38
C GLU A 98 -6.37 -7.63 -4.18
N VAL A 99 -5.44 -6.98 -3.47
CA VAL A 99 -5.75 -6.12 -2.31
C VAL A 99 -6.63 -4.95 -2.73
N LEU A 100 -6.21 -4.18 -3.75
CA LEU A 100 -6.94 -3.01 -4.24
C LEU A 100 -8.21 -3.41 -5.01
N GLY A 101 -8.25 -4.63 -5.55
CA GLY A 101 -9.43 -5.24 -6.16
C GLY A 101 -10.61 -5.38 -5.20
N SER A 102 -10.34 -5.42 -3.89
CA SER A 102 -11.39 -5.47 -2.87
C SER A 102 -12.21 -4.17 -2.75
N ILE A 103 -11.68 -3.06 -3.26
CA ILE A 103 -12.31 -1.72 -3.24
C ILE A 103 -12.66 -1.20 -4.64
N GLY A 104 -12.43 -1.97 -5.69
CA GLY A 104 -12.73 -1.58 -7.07
C GLY A 104 -11.85 -2.27 -8.11
N PHE A 105 -11.56 -1.58 -9.20
CA PHE A 105 -10.64 -2.05 -10.26
C PHE A 105 -9.28 -1.40 -10.10
N CYS A 106 -8.23 -2.22 -10.04
CA CYS A 106 -6.85 -1.76 -10.02
C CYS A 106 -6.21 -1.95 -11.40
N GLU A 107 -5.66 -0.88 -11.97
CA GLU A 107 -4.96 -0.91 -13.26
C GLU A 107 -3.46 -0.64 -13.08
N PRO A 108 -2.59 -1.61 -13.38
CA PRO A 108 -1.17 -1.35 -13.51
C PRO A 108 -0.91 -0.39 -14.69
N VAL A 109 -0.32 0.76 -14.43
CA VAL A 109 0.09 1.74 -15.45
C VAL A 109 1.60 1.74 -15.63
N GLN A 110 2.08 2.44 -16.67
CA GLN A 110 3.51 2.45 -17.03
C GLN A 110 4.31 3.62 -16.41
N SER A 111 3.64 4.57 -15.74
CA SER A 111 4.29 5.74 -15.12
C SER A 111 3.36 6.45 -14.14
N GLU A 112 3.93 7.10 -13.10
CA GLU A 112 3.17 7.91 -12.13
C GLU A 112 2.36 9.06 -12.76
N ASP A 113 2.79 9.60 -13.90
CA ASP A 113 2.11 10.70 -14.60
C ASP A 113 0.70 10.33 -15.09
N ARG A 114 0.40 9.03 -15.19
CA ARG A 114 -0.91 8.51 -15.63
C ARG A 114 -1.96 8.51 -14.53
N PHE A 115 -1.62 8.89 -13.30
CA PHE A 115 -2.58 8.92 -12.21
C PHE A 115 -3.60 10.06 -12.29
N LEU A 116 -3.34 11.06 -13.15
CA LEU A 116 -4.17 12.25 -13.31
C LEU A 116 -4.92 12.29 -14.65
N SER A 117 -4.86 11.23 -15.45
CA SER A 117 -5.54 11.12 -16.75
C SER A 117 -6.90 10.46 -16.63
#